data_AF-A0A945GAG0-F1
#
_entry.id   AF-A0A945GAG0-F1
#
_cell.length_a   1.000
_cell.length_b   1.000
_cell.length_c   1.000
_cell.angle_alpha   90.00
_cell.angle_beta   90.00
_cell.angle_gamma   90.00
#
_symmetry.space_group_name_H-M   'P 1'
#
loop_
_entity.id
_entity.type
_entity.pdbx_description
1 polymer ?
#
loop_
_entity_poly.entity_id
_entity_poly.type
_entity_poly.pdbx_seq_one_letter_code
_entity_poly.pdbx_strand_id
1 'polypeptide(L)' 'MDNISTMSKQQLNEVKIILTDIDDTLTTEGRLKSNAYTALENLSNSGFIVIPVTGRCAGWCDHIARMWP' A
#
# COMPACT_ATOMS: atom_id res chain seq x y z
N MET A 1 -17.94 4.92 -9.48
CA MET A 1 -17.25 4.78 -8.19
C MET A 1 -17.51 6.05 -7.43
N ASP A 2 -18.02 5.95 -6.20
CA ASP A 2 -18.23 7.12 -5.34
C ASP A 2 -16.87 7.68 -4.90
N ASN A 3 -16.81 8.99 -4.68
CA ASN A 3 -15.58 9.61 -4.22
C ASN A 3 -15.30 9.20 -2.77
N ILE A 4 -14.04 8.89 -2.45
CA ILE A 4 -13.63 8.58 -1.06
C ILE A 4 -14.05 9.74 -0.12
N SER A 5 -13.99 10.99 -0.57
CA SER A 5 -14.40 12.17 0.20
C SER A 5 -15.89 12.20 0.55
N THR A 6 -16.72 11.44 -0.16
CA THR A 6 -18.17 11.33 0.08
C THR A 6 -18.55 10.13 0.95
N MET A 7 -17.60 9.26 1.30
CA MET A 7 -17.87 8.12 2.17
C MET A 7 -18.13 8.57 3.61
N SER A 8 -19.11 7.94 4.25
CA SER A 8 -19.35 8.14 5.67
C SER A 8 -18.19 7.61 6.52
N LYS A 9 -18.02 8.15 7.73
CA LYS A 9 -17.03 7.64 8.70
C LYS A 9 -17.20 6.14 8.97
N GLN A 10 -18.44 5.64 8.99
CA GLN A 10 -18.71 4.23 9.19
C GLN A 10 -18.13 3.38 8.06
N GLN A 11 -18.37 3.76 6.81
CA GLN A 11 -17.81 3.04 5.66
C GLN A 11 -16.28 3.06 5.66
N LEU A 12 -15.66 4.19 6.05
CA LEU A 12 -14.20 4.29 6.13
C LEU A 12 -13.62 3.40 7.24
N ASN A 13 -14.30 3.30 8.39
CA ASN A 13 -13.88 2.43 9.49
C ASN A 13 -13.98 0.94 9.17
N GLU A 14 -14.76 0.56 8.16
CA GLU A 14 -14.87 -0.82 7.69
C GLU A 14 -13.72 -1.22 6.75
N VAL A 15 -12.93 -0.26 6.26
CA VAL A 15 -11.76 -0.53 5.42
C VAL A 15 -10.65 -1.14 6.27
N LYS A 16 -10.15 -2.31 5.85
CA LYS A 16 -9.05 -3.03 6.53
C LYS A 16 -7.88 -3.35 5.63
N ILE A 17 -8.09 -3.31 4.32
CA ILE A 17 -7.13 -3.74 3.31
C ILE A 17 -6.92 -2.60 2.32
N ILE A 18 -5.66 -2.30 2.03
CA ILE A 18 -5.25 -1.30 1.03
C ILE A 18 -4.45 -2.03 -0.04
N LEU A 19 -4.97 -2.05 -1.26
CA LEU A 19 -4.24 -2.54 -2.42
C LEU A 19 -3.55 -1.34 -3.08
N THR A 20 -2.28 -1.49 -3.43
CA THR A 20 -1.50 -0.42 -4.04
C THR A 20 -0.58 -0.96 -5.13
N ASP A 21 -0.46 -0.24 -6.23
CA ASP A 21 0.53 -0.55 -7.26
C ASP A 21 1.94 -0.13 -6.80
N ILE A 22 3.00 -0.58 -7.48
CA ILE A 22 4.39 -0.36 -7.06
C ILE A 22 5.16 0.56 -8.01
N ASP A 23 5.29 0.15 -9.27
CA ASP A 23 6.13 0.86 -10.25
C ASP A 23 5.51 2.23 -10.56
N ASP A 24 6.21 3.31 -10.23
CA ASP A 24 5.73 4.71 -10.33
C ASP A 24 4.44 5.05 -9.56
N THR A 25 4.03 4.17 -8.62
CA THR A 25 2.98 4.43 -7.62
C THR A 25 3.60 4.58 -6.21
N LEU A 26 4.15 3.51 -5.64
CA LEU A 26 4.93 3.58 -4.39
C LEU A 26 6.36 4.02 -4.63
N THR A 27 6.90 3.67 -5.80
CA THR A 27 8.23 4.08 -6.23
C THR A 27 8.15 5.35 -7.08
N THR A 28 9.25 6.08 -7.19
CA THR A 28 9.41 7.12 -8.22
C THR A 28 10.73 6.86 -8.90
N GLU A 29 10.74 6.75 -10.24
CA GLU A 29 11.94 6.44 -11.01
C GLU A 29 12.61 5.14 -10.50
N GLY A 30 11.78 4.14 -10.17
CA GLY A 30 12.19 2.84 -9.66
C GLY A 30 12.76 2.84 -8.22
N ARG A 31 12.69 3.96 -7.49
CA ARG A 31 13.17 4.06 -6.11
C ARG A 31 12.03 4.20 -5.13
N LEU A 32 12.06 3.39 -4.07
CA LEU A 32 11.19 3.59 -2.91
C LEU A 32 11.75 4.73 -2.04
N LYS A 33 11.01 5.83 -1.97
CA LYS A 33 11.39 6.99 -1.17
C LYS A 33 11.05 6.75 0.31
N SER A 34 11.79 7.44 1.19
CA SER A 34 11.60 7.29 2.65
C SER A 34 10.18 7.63 3.09
N ASN A 35 9.56 8.67 2.52
CA ASN A 35 8.19 9.05 2.87
C ASN A 35 7.16 7.96 2.53
N ALA A 36 7.33 7.27 1.40
CA ALA A 36 6.47 6.15 1.02
C ALA A 36 6.67 4.96 1.96
N TYR A 37 7.91 4.66 2.33
CA TYR A 37 8.22 3.61 3.30
C TYR A 37 7.62 3.91 4.69
N THR A 38 7.77 5.14 5.18
CA THR A 38 7.15 5.59 6.45
C THR A 38 5.63 5.53 6.38
N ALA A 39 5.01 5.79 5.23
CA ALA A 39 3.57 5.65 5.06
C ALA A 39 3.12 4.18 5.19
N LEU A 40 3.86 3.23 4.59
CA LEU A 40 3.61 1.79 4.75
C LEU A 40 3.70 1.37 6.23
N GLU A 41 4.76 1.80 6.92
CA GLU A 41 4.94 1.53 8.35
C GLU A 41 3.80 2.10 9.20
N ASN A 42 3.35 3.33 8.93
CA ASN A 42 2.21 3.93 9.63
C ASN A 42 0.90 3.16 9.41
N LEU A 43 0.67 2.66 8.19
CA LEU A 43 -0.51 1.85 7.88
C LEU A 43 -0.47 0.50 8.60
N SER A 44 0.69 -0.16 8.56
CA SER A 44 0.95 -1.43 9.27
C SER A 44 0.74 -1.27 10.78
N ASN A 45 1.31 -0.23 11.39
CA ASN A 45 1.14 0.11 12.80
C ASN A 45 -0.31 0.48 13.18
N SER A 46 -1.11 0.96 12.22
CA SER A 46 -2.53 1.26 12.41
C SER A 46 -3.43 0.03 12.21
N GLY A 47 -2.85 -1.13 11.89
CA GLY A 47 -3.58 -2.40 11.71
C GLY A 47 -4.17 -2.61 10.32
N PHE A 48 -3.79 -1.79 9.32
CA PHE A 48 -4.17 -2.05 7.93
C PHE A 48 -3.31 -3.15 7.31
N ILE A 49 -3.93 -3.98 6.48
CA ILE A 49 -3.22 -4.93 5.62
C ILE A 49 -2.93 -4.23 4.31
N VAL A 50 -1.66 -3.90 4.05
CA VAL A 50 -1.23 -3.32 2.78
C VAL A 50 -0.78 -4.44 1.84
N ILE A 51 -1.37 -4.50 0.65
CA ILE A 51 -1.05 -5.51 -0.38
C ILE A 51 -0.50 -4.77 -1.60
N PRO A 52 0.83 -4.72 -1.77
CA PRO A 52 1.45 -4.28 -3.01
C PRO A 52 1.07 -5.24 -4.16
N VAL A 53 0.57 -4.70 -5.26
CA VAL A 53 0.16 -5.42 -6.46
C VAL A 53 1.07 -4.99 -7.60
N THR A 54 1.58 -5.94 -8.38
CA THR A 54 2.53 -5.64 -9.46
C THR A 54 2.48 -6.71 -10.54
N GLY A 55 2.83 -6.33 -11.77
CA GLY A 55 3.05 -7.25 -12.88
C GLY A 55 4.43 -7.92 -12.89
N ARG A 56 5.30 -7.61 -11.91
CA ARG A 56 6.63 -8.25 -11.77
C ARG A 56 6.49 -9.73 -11.40
N CYS A 57 7.57 -10.49 -11.59
CA CYS A 57 7.55 -11.93 -11.33
C CYS A 57 7.47 -12.25 -9.84
N ALA A 58 7.02 -13.48 -9.52
CA ALA A 58 6.79 -13.93 -8.15
C ALA A 58 8.02 -13.83 -7.22
N GLY A 59 9.24 -13.94 -7.75
CA GLY A 59 10.46 -13.75 -6.95
C GLY A 59 10.60 -12.33 -6.41
N TRP A 60 10.12 -11.33 -7.14
CA TRP A 60 10.09 -9.94 -6.68
C TRP A 60 9.03 -9.75 -5.59
N CYS A 61 7.86 -10.38 -5.77
CA CYS A 61 6.80 -10.37 -4.77
C CYS A 61 7.24 -11.00 -3.44
N ASP A 62 7.96 -12.13 -3.46
CA ASP A 62 8.48 -12.77 -2.25
C ASP A 62 9.47 -11.86 -1.50
N HIS A 63 10.39 -11.21 -2.23
CA HIS A 63 11.31 -10.25 -1.64
C HIS A 63 10.58 -9.08 -0.96
N ILE A 64 9.58 -8.49 -1.61
CA ILE A 64 8.82 -7.35 -1.05
C ILE A 64 8.01 -7.77 0.16
N ALA A 65 7.28 -8.88 0.07
CA ALA A 65 6.43 -9.38 1.15
C ALA A 65 7.20 -9.71 2.44
N ARG A 66 8.50 -9.99 2.34
CA ARG A 66 9.36 -10.27 3.51
C ARG A 66 10.06 -9.04 4.07
N MET A 67 10.26 -8.02 3.26
CA MET A 67 11.14 -6.89 3.59
C MET A 67 10.38 -5.60 3.91
N TRP A 68 9.21 -5.39 3.31
CA TRP A 68 8.44 -4.16 3.54
C TRP A 68 7.52 -4.32 4.76
N PRO A 69 7.26 -3.22 5.52
CA PRO A 69 6.43 -3.24 6.72
C PRO A 69 4.96 -3.50 6.43
#